data_AF-A0AAD2DKL4-F1
#
_entry.id   AF-A0AAD2DKL4-F1
#
_cell.length_a   1.000
_cell.length_b   1.000
_cell.length_c   1.000
_cell.angle_alpha   90.00
_cell.angle_beta   90.00
_cell.angle_gamma   90.00
#
_symmetry.space_group_name_H-M   'P 1'
#
loop_
_entity.id
_entity.type
_entity.pdbx_description
1 polymer ?
#
loop_
_entity_poly.entity_id
_entity_poly.type
_entity_poly.pdbx_seq_one_letter_code
_entity_poly.pdbx_strand_id
1 'polypeptide(L)'
;MALLILLMALMSSATAIDTPSRNQVIPTAIEEMQRANYFTFVMLLKMAPSDLINGNITFLMPNDRILAKAGMPESRVVNFLLGHSIPSPLLMEHLLHFPTGTLIPTSMPGFVLKISNDGRSRFFLNNVRIISPNICTRGSIRCHGIDGVVQATSIMPQPDIVPPACPSNSTRGGTPVAAAPPTAPSSPSPESLAPVPVTAPPPADSNGSPPTSNSPRIGNAGLLDFGVTIFMVFLFI
;
A
#
# COMPACT_ATOMS: atom_id res chain seq x y z
N MET A 1 41.53 -43.91 12.43
CA MET A 1 41.22 -43.12 11.23
C MET A 1 39.73 -42.94 11.01
N ALA A 2 38.96 -43.94 10.54
CA ALA A 2 37.53 -43.76 10.22
C ALA A 2 36.69 -43.05 11.30
N LEU A 3 36.82 -43.44 12.58
CA LEU A 3 36.13 -42.79 13.71
C LEU A 3 36.48 -41.31 13.89
N LEU A 4 37.72 -40.91 13.57
CA LEU A 4 38.18 -39.52 13.65
C LEU A 4 37.55 -38.68 12.54
N ILE A 5 37.44 -39.23 11.31
CA ILE A 5 36.77 -38.58 10.19
C ILE A 5 35.27 -38.38 10.49
N LEU A 6 34.63 -39.39 11.08
CA LEU A 6 33.23 -39.31 11.51
C LEU A 6 33.01 -38.21 12.57
N LEU A 7 33.91 -38.08 13.54
CA LEU A 7 33.88 -37.03 14.55
C LEU A 7 34.05 -35.62 13.96
N MET A 8 34.94 -35.45 12.98
CA MET A 8 35.11 -34.17 12.30
C MET A 8 33.89 -33.78 11.45
N ALA A 9 33.28 -34.75 10.74
CA ALA A 9 32.09 -34.52 9.93
C ALA A 9 30.86 -34.08 10.77
N LEU A 10 30.74 -34.58 12.01
CA LEU A 10 29.66 -34.20 12.94
C LEU A 10 29.74 -32.74 13.42
N MET A 11 30.88 -32.06 13.28
CA MET A 11 31.07 -30.68 13.75
C MET A 11 30.76 -29.61 12.69
N SER A 12 30.55 -29.99 11.42
CA SER A 12 30.35 -29.04 10.31
C SER A 12 28.89 -28.56 10.12
N SER A 13 27.92 -29.05 10.91
CA SER A 13 26.49 -28.79 10.71
C SER A 13 25.92 -27.68 11.63
N ALA A 14 26.61 -26.54 11.68
CA ALA A 14 26.15 -25.35 12.41
C ALA A 14 26.36 -24.06 11.59
N THR A 15 25.71 -23.96 10.42
CA THR A 15 25.58 -22.67 9.72
C THR A 15 24.71 -21.75 10.57
N ALA A 16 25.35 -20.87 11.35
CA ALA A 16 24.64 -19.77 11.99
C ALA A 16 23.91 -18.96 10.90
N ILE A 17 22.59 -18.86 11.00
CA ILE A 17 21.82 -17.92 10.18
C ILE A 17 22.21 -16.53 10.68
N ASP A 18 23.14 -15.90 9.96
CA ASP A 18 23.68 -14.59 10.31
C ASP A 18 22.55 -13.57 10.34
N THR A 19 22.06 -13.33 11.55
CA THR A 19 20.83 -12.57 11.81
C THR A 19 21.23 -11.11 11.78
N PRO A 20 20.91 -10.35 10.71
CA PRO A 20 21.59 -9.09 10.47
C PRO A 20 21.38 -8.14 11.63
N SER A 21 22.46 -7.54 12.12
CA SER A 21 22.41 -6.64 13.27
C SER A 21 21.37 -5.55 13.04
N ARG A 22 20.66 -5.12 14.10
CA ARG A 22 19.65 -4.04 14.05
C ARG A 22 20.18 -2.79 13.32
N ASN A 23 21.49 -2.53 13.45
CA ASN A 23 22.23 -1.44 12.81
C ASN A 23 22.32 -1.54 11.27
N GLN A 24 22.08 -2.72 10.69
CA GLN A 24 22.07 -3.00 9.25
C GLN A 24 20.65 -3.17 8.69
N VAL A 25 19.72 -3.73 9.48
CA VAL A 25 18.35 -4.02 9.02
C VAL A 25 17.59 -2.76 8.61
N ILE A 26 17.58 -1.72 9.46
CA ILE A 26 16.88 -0.45 9.19
C ILE A 26 17.47 0.28 7.98
N PRO A 27 18.80 0.48 7.85
CA PRO A 27 19.39 1.06 6.65
C PRO A 27 19.10 0.28 5.37
N THR A 28 19.16 -1.06 5.40
CA THR A 28 18.86 -1.89 4.22
C THR A 28 17.42 -1.70 3.75
N ALA A 29 16.46 -1.71 4.68
CA ALA A 29 15.05 -1.47 4.35
C ALA A 29 14.83 -0.06 3.79
N ILE A 30 15.47 0.96 4.38
CA ILE A 30 15.45 2.34 3.87
C ILE A 30 15.98 2.40 2.42
N GLU A 31 17.06 1.67 2.12
CA GLU A 31 17.65 1.60 0.77
C GLU A 31 16.68 0.95 -0.24
N GLU A 32 16.00 -0.13 0.14
CA GLU A 32 14.95 -0.78 -0.66
C GLU A 32 13.73 0.16 -0.86
N MET A 33 13.25 0.83 0.19
CA MET A 33 12.16 1.82 0.11
C MET A 33 12.48 3.00 -0.81
N GLN A 34 13.73 3.53 -0.75
CA GLN A 34 14.16 4.64 -1.59
C GLN A 34 14.27 4.24 -3.07
N ARG A 35 14.79 3.03 -3.38
CA ARG A 35 14.78 2.50 -4.76
C ARG A 35 13.36 2.33 -5.31
N ALA A 36 12.38 2.02 -4.45
CA ALA A 36 10.97 1.90 -4.82
C ALA A 36 10.21 3.24 -4.88
N ASN A 37 10.87 4.39 -4.63
CA ASN A 37 10.29 5.75 -4.64
C ASN A 37 9.26 6.04 -3.52
N TYR A 38 9.50 5.54 -2.30
CA TYR A 38 8.73 5.86 -1.09
C TYR A 38 9.48 6.85 -0.19
N PHE A 39 9.99 7.95 -0.76
CA PHE A 39 10.89 8.88 -0.07
C PHE A 39 10.20 9.60 1.11
N THR A 40 8.91 9.91 0.98
CA THR A 40 8.15 10.57 2.06
C THR A 40 7.91 9.62 3.23
N PHE A 41 7.66 8.32 2.97
CA PHE A 41 7.58 7.32 4.04
C PHE A 41 8.93 7.13 4.75
N VAL A 42 10.03 7.10 3.99
CA VAL A 42 11.41 7.07 4.54
C VAL A 42 11.72 8.32 5.38
N MET A 43 11.20 9.49 5.00
CA MET A 43 11.35 10.72 5.80
C MET A 43 10.59 10.63 7.13
N LEU A 44 9.34 10.15 7.12
CA LEU A 44 8.56 9.90 8.33
C LEU A 44 9.26 8.88 9.26
N LEU A 45 9.78 7.79 8.69
CA LEU A 45 10.57 6.77 9.38
C LEU A 45 11.84 7.35 10.03
N LYS A 46 12.54 8.28 9.38
CA LYS A 46 13.74 8.95 9.92
C LYS A 46 13.43 10.00 11.00
N MET A 47 12.19 10.46 11.12
CA MET A 47 11.74 11.36 12.19
C MET A 47 11.20 10.61 13.42
N ALA A 48 11.06 9.28 13.35
CA ALA A 48 10.64 8.46 14.48
C ALA A 48 11.79 8.21 15.47
N PRO A 49 11.50 7.98 16.77
CA PRO A 49 12.48 7.45 17.71
C PRO A 49 13.02 6.10 17.23
N SER A 50 14.34 5.91 17.29
CA SER A 50 15.00 4.67 16.81
C SER A 50 14.43 3.39 17.44
N ASP A 51 13.99 3.46 18.69
CA ASP A 51 13.42 2.35 19.46
C ASP A 51 11.91 2.13 19.26
N LEU A 52 11.27 2.89 18.36
CA LEU A 52 9.90 2.59 17.91
C LEU A 52 9.83 1.26 17.14
N ILE A 53 10.92 0.85 16.49
CA ILE A 53 10.94 -0.27 15.55
C ILE A 53 11.96 -1.33 15.98
N ASN A 54 11.41 -2.39 16.56
CA ASN A 54 12.09 -3.68 16.68
C ASN A 54 11.98 -4.40 15.32
N GLY A 55 13.08 -4.97 14.83
CA GLY A 55 13.27 -5.27 13.40
C GLY A 55 12.33 -6.31 12.75
N ASN A 56 11.41 -6.92 13.48
CA ASN A 56 10.45 -7.91 12.97
C ASN A 56 9.10 -7.23 12.67
N ILE A 57 9.02 -6.52 11.54
CA ILE A 57 7.90 -5.62 11.23
C ILE A 57 7.59 -5.61 9.73
N THR A 58 6.32 -5.38 9.39
CA THR A 58 5.89 -5.07 8.02
C THR A 58 5.40 -3.63 7.94
N PHE A 59 5.94 -2.83 7.04
CA PHE A 59 5.44 -1.49 6.72
C PHE A 59 4.42 -1.51 5.58
N LEU A 60 3.37 -0.71 5.74
CA LEU A 60 2.30 -0.50 4.77
C LEU A 60 2.41 0.94 4.29
N MET A 61 3.09 1.15 3.17
CA MET A 61 3.61 2.46 2.77
C MET A 61 2.69 3.12 1.74
N PRO A 62 1.96 4.21 2.06
CA PRO A 62 1.31 5.01 1.03
C PRO A 62 2.39 5.68 0.19
N ASN A 63 2.18 5.75 -1.13
CA ASN A 63 3.14 6.44 -2.00
C ASN A 63 3.16 7.96 -1.75
N ASP A 64 4.24 8.61 -2.13
CA ASP A 64 4.50 10.04 -1.83
C ASP A 64 3.38 10.98 -2.31
N ARG A 65 2.72 10.66 -3.44
CA ARG A 65 1.55 11.40 -3.97
C ARG A 65 0.32 11.31 -3.06
N ILE A 66 0.19 10.24 -2.28
CA ILE A 66 -0.87 10.07 -1.27
C ILE A 66 -0.47 10.76 0.03
N LEU A 67 0.76 10.58 0.50
CA LEU A 67 1.25 11.22 1.72
C LEU A 67 1.22 12.75 1.64
N ALA A 68 1.59 13.34 0.50
CA ALA A 68 1.50 14.77 0.23
C ALA A 68 0.06 15.34 0.32
N LYS A 69 -0.97 14.50 0.22
CA LYS A 69 -2.38 14.87 0.37
C LYS A 69 -2.97 14.51 1.74
N ALA A 70 -2.27 13.74 2.55
CA ALA A 70 -2.78 13.19 3.82
C ALA A 70 -2.81 14.20 4.98
N GLY A 71 -2.05 15.32 4.88
CA GLY A 71 -2.14 16.45 5.82
C GLY A 71 -1.83 16.09 7.28
N MET A 72 -0.68 15.46 7.54
CA MET A 72 -0.33 14.98 8.88
C MET A 72 0.57 15.95 9.66
N PRO A 73 0.19 16.38 10.89
CA PRO A 73 1.08 17.13 11.77
C PRO A 73 2.13 16.21 12.41
N GLU A 74 3.31 16.78 12.71
CA GLU A 74 4.48 16.05 13.25
C GLU A 74 4.17 15.24 14.52
N SER A 75 3.32 15.77 15.40
CA SER A 75 2.85 15.11 16.63
C SER A 75 2.08 13.80 16.41
N ARG A 76 1.78 13.43 15.14
CA ARG A 76 1.14 12.17 14.77
C ARG A 76 2.05 11.20 14.00
N VAL A 77 3.31 11.53 13.72
CA VAL A 77 4.22 10.68 12.92
C VAL A 77 4.39 9.28 13.53
N VAL A 78 4.60 9.20 14.85
CA VAL A 78 4.71 7.91 15.59
C VAL A 78 3.43 7.08 15.42
N ASN A 79 2.26 7.68 15.67
CA ASN A 79 0.98 6.99 15.55
C ASN A 79 0.69 6.57 14.10
N PHE A 80 1.03 7.40 13.11
CA PHE A 80 0.92 7.04 11.70
C PHE A 80 1.73 5.79 11.39
N LEU A 81 3.02 5.75 11.75
CA LEU A 81 3.90 4.60 11.49
C LEU A 81 3.43 3.34 12.22
N LEU A 82 2.94 3.47 13.46
CA LEU A 82 2.39 2.34 14.22
C LEU A 82 1.11 1.77 13.58
N GLY A 83 0.20 2.64 13.09
CA GLY A 83 -0.99 2.22 12.35
C GLY A 83 -0.70 1.71 10.93
N HIS A 84 0.41 2.14 10.33
CA HIS A 84 0.91 1.72 9.02
C HIS A 84 1.98 0.62 9.14
N SER A 85 1.93 -0.17 10.20
CA SER A 85 2.78 -1.35 10.34
C SER A 85 2.08 -2.50 11.07
N ILE A 86 2.57 -3.71 10.81
CA ILE A 86 2.15 -4.97 11.46
C ILE A 86 3.37 -5.53 12.21
N PRO A 87 3.26 -5.95 13.47
CA PRO A 87 4.38 -6.43 14.30
C PRO A 87 4.79 -7.88 13.97
N SER A 88 4.94 -8.17 12.68
CA SER A 88 5.37 -9.46 12.13
C SER A 88 5.91 -9.26 10.71
N PRO A 89 6.95 -10.01 10.27
CA PRO A 89 7.50 -9.91 8.91
C PRO A 89 6.68 -10.74 7.90
N LEU A 90 5.68 -10.10 7.29
CA LEU A 90 4.76 -10.71 6.34
C LEU A 90 5.17 -10.34 4.90
N LEU A 91 5.59 -11.35 4.14
CA LEU A 91 5.68 -11.26 2.68
C LEU A 91 4.28 -11.38 2.05
N MET A 92 4.13 -11.02 0.78
CA MET A 92 2.85 -11.05 0.06
C MET A 92 2.28 -12.46 -0.01
N GLU A 93 3.13 -13.46 -0.20
CA GLU A 93 2.82 -14.88 -0.10
C GLU A 93 2.28 -15.26 1.29
N HIS A 94 2.79 -14.69 2.39
CA HIS A 94 2.20 -14.89 3.72
C HIS A 94 0.83 -14.24 3.81
N LEU A 95 0.69 -13.02 3.29
CA LEU A 95 -0.57 -12.26 3.30
C LEU A 95 -1.69 -12.99 2.55
N LEU A 96 -1.38 -13.57 1.37
CA LEU A 96 -2.35 -14.29 0.53
C LEU A 96 -2.97 -15.54 1.17
N HIS A 97 -2.35 -16.11 2.21
CA HIS A 97 -2.89 -17.27 2.94
C HIS A 97 -3.93 -16.91 4.01
N PHE A 98 -4.07 -15.63 4.40
CA PHE A 98 -5.12 -15.22 5.35
C PHE A 98 -6.50 -15.20 4.68
N PRO A 99 -7.53 -15.85 5.27
CA PRO A 99 -8.90 -15.75 4.78
C PRO A 99 -9.43 -14.32 4.75
N THR A 100 -10.24 -13.98 3.75
CA THR A 100 -11.03 -12.73 3.72
C THR A 100 -11.88 -12.63 5.00
N GLY A 101 -11.79 -11.49 5.68
CA GLY A 101 -12.39 -11.24 6.99
C GLY A 101 -11.43 -11.35 8.18
N THR A 102 -10.22 -11.90 8.00
CA THR A 102 -9.19 -11.97 9.05
C THR A 102 -8.86 -10.57 9.58
N LEU A 103 -8.73 -10.44 10.91
CA LEU A 103 -8.23 -9.24 11.58
C LEU A 103 -6.77 -9.45 11.97
N ILE A 104 -5.88 -8.55 11.54
CA ILE A 104 -4.46 -8.54 11.92
C ILE A 104 -4.17 -7.30 12.79
N PRO A 105 -3.45 -7.43 13.92
CA PRO A 105 -3.04 -6.28 14.72
C PRO A 105 -2.07 -5.37 13.94
N THR A 106 -2.23 -4.07 14.11
CA THR A 106 -1.17 -3.11 13.77
C THR A 106 -0.17 -3.02 14.91
N SER A 107 0.94 -2.31 14.70
CA SER A 107 1.88 -2.00 15.79
C SER A 107 1.30 -0.97 16.78
N MET A 108 0.17 -0.32 16.45
CA MET A 108 -0.56 0.54 17.38
C MET A 108 -1.41 -0.31 18.35
N PRO A 109 -1.17 -0.26 19.67
CA PRO A 109 -1.89 -1.08 20.65
C PRO A 109 -3.41 -0.86 20.57
N GLY A 110 -4.17 -1.96 20.43
CA GLY A 110 -5.63 -1.90 20.36
C GLY A 110 -6.21 -1.61 18.97
N PHE A 111 -5.41 -1.58 17.90
CA PHE A 111 -5.88 -1.32 16.53
C PHE A 111 -5.58 -2.46 15.55
N VAL A 112 -6.55 -2.80 14.71
CA VAL A 112 -6.49 -3.91 13.73
C VAL A 112 -6.78 -3.46 12.29
N LEU A 113 -6.35 -4.29 11.34
CA LEU A 113 -6.67 -4.22 9.91
C LEU A 113 -7.44 -5.48 9.51
N LYS A 114 -8.59 -5.30 8.86
CA LYS A 114 -9.38 -6.34 8.22
C LYS A 114 -8.84 -6.62 6.83
N ILE A 115 -8.57 -7.88 6.54
CA ILE A 115 -8.16 -8.37 5.23
C ILE A 115 -9.38 -8.61 4.34
N SER A 116 -9.25 -8.24 3.06
CA SER A 116 -10.04 -8.85 1.99
C SER A 116 -9.15 -9.19 0.79
N ASN A 117 -9.41 -10.35 0.21
CA ASN A 117 -8.77 -10.86 -1.00
C ASN A 117 -9.87 -11.13 -2.03
N ASP A 118 -9.94 -10.28 -3.06
CA ASP A 118 -10.98 -10.35 -4.10
C ASP A 118 -10.51 -11.17 -5.32
N GLY A 119 -9.51 -12.05 -5.13
CA GLY A 119 -8.83 -12.77 -6.19
C GLY A 119 -8.06 -11.87 -7.17
N ARG A 120 -7.47 -12.48 -8.20
CA ARG A 120 -6.69 -11.78 -9.26
C ARG A 120 -5.62 -10.82 -8.70
N SER A 121 -4.94 -11.24 -7.61
CA SER A 121 -3.93 -10.42 -6.89
C SER A 121 -4.44 -9.05 -6.41
N ARG A 122 -5.72 -8.97 -6.03
CA ARG A 122 -6.33 -7.81 -5.38
C ARG A 122 -6.49 -8.08 -3.88
N PHE A 123 -5.47 -7.72 -3.12
CA PHE A 123 -5.42 -7.84 -1.67
C PHE A 123 -5.57 -6.45 -1.03
N PHE A 124 -6.37 -6.36 0.04
CA PHE A 124 -6.71 -5.12 0.71
C PHE A 124 -6.62 -5.24 2.24
N LEU A 125 -6.31 -4.11 2.88
CA LEU A 125 -6.24 -3.92 4.32
C LEU A 125 -7.12 -2.71 4.68
N ASN A 126 -8.22 -2.91 5.40
CA ASN A 126 -9.27 -1.89 5.62
C ASN A 126 -9.62 -1.13 4.33
N ASN A 127 -9.97 -1.90 3.28
CA ASN A 127 -10.33 -1.45 1.93
C ASN A 127 -9.21 -0.74 1.14
N VAL A 128 -8.02 -0.51 1.72
CA VAL A 128 -6.86 0.03 0.99
C VAL A 128 -6.09 -1.10 0.29
N ARG A 129 -5.86 -0.98 -1.01
CA ARG A 129 -5.21 -2.01 -1.83
C ARG A 129 -3.69 -2.04 -1.65
N ILE A 130 -3.10 -3.23 -1.60
CA ILE A 130 -1.66 -3.41 -1.88
C ILE A 130 -1.43 -3.30 -3.40
N ILE A 131 -0.55 -2.40 -3.79
CA ILE A 131 -0.17 -2.12 -5.19
C ILE A 131 1.28 -2.50 -5.51
N SER A 132 2.18 -2.46 -4.53
CA SER A 132 3.60 -2.76 -4.69
C SER A 132 4.05 -3.77 -3.62
N PRO A 133 3.80 -5.08 -3.81
CA PRO A 133 4.17 -6.10 -2.84
C PRO A 133 5.68 -6.31 -2.75
N ASN A 134 6.16 -6.80 -1.60
CA ASN A 134 7.53 -7.27 -1.37
C ASN A 134 8.63 -6.25 -1.76
N ILE A 135 8.49 -4.97 -1.39
CA ILE A 135 9.50 -3.93 -1.63
C ILE A 135 10.77 -4.20 -0.81
N CYS A 136 10.62 -4.43 0.49
CA CYS A 136 11.74 -4.82 1.34
C CYS A 136 11.79 -6.34 1.44
N THR A 137 12.87 -6.92 0.92
CA THR A 137 13.08 -8.36 0.83
C THR A 137 14.22 -8.82 1.75
N ARG A 138 15.14 -7.91 2.09
CA ARG A 138 16.38 -8.21 2.82
C ARG A 138 16.18 -8.07 4.33
N GLY A 139 16.94 -8.84 5.11
CA GLY A 139 16.83 -8.85 6.58
C GLY A 139 15.43 -9.26 7.07
N SER A 140 14.99 -8.67 8.18
CA SER A 140 13.72 -8.98 8.87
C SER A 140 12.60 -7.94 8.70
N ILE A 141 12.84 -6.81 8.03
CA ILE A 141 11.78 -5.84 7.70
C ILE A 141 11.11 -6.23 6.39
N ARG A 142 9.78 -6.15 6.34
CA ARG A 142 8.98 -6.27 5.11
C ARG A 142 8.30 -4.95 4.80
N CYS A 143 8.04 -4.69 3.52
CA CYS A 143 7.41 -3.44 3.08
C CYS A 143 6.49 -3.72 1.90
N HIS A 144 5.28 -3.18 1.95
CA HIS A 144 4.32 -3.21 0.84
C HIS A 144 3.82 -1.79 0.56
N GLY A 145 3.84 -1.39 -0.70
CA GLY A 145 3.24 -0.14 -1.14
C GLY A 145 1.72 -0.27 -1.25
N ILE A 146 1.00 0.70 -0.69
CA ILE A 146 -0.47 0.74 -0.64
C ILE A 146 -1.06 1.97 -1.33
N ASP A 147 -2.28 1.85 -1.85
CA ASP A 147 -2.98 2.90 -2.62
C ASP A 147 -3.94 3.74 -1.75
N GLY A 148 -3.50 4.07 -0.54
CA GLY A 148 -4.25 4.89 0.41
C GLY A 148 -3.55 5.00 1.75
N VAL A 149 -4.11 5.78 2.66
CA VAL A 149 -3.74 5.80 4.09
C VAL A 149 -4.67 4.82 4.80
N VAL A 150 -4.14 3.79 5.47
CA VAL A 150 -4.98 2.85 6.23
C VAL A 150 -5.50 3.50 7.50
N GLN A 151 -6.82 3.48 7.66
CA GLN A 151 -7.47 3.80 8.92
C GLN A 151 -7.66 2.51 9.71
N ALA A 152 -6.74 2.21 10.62
CA ALA A 152 -6.85 1.02 11.47
C ALA A 152 -8.05 1.14 12.43
N THR A 153 -8.69 0.02 12.74
CA THR A 153 -9.94 -0.02 13.53
C THR A 153 -9.62 -0.34 14.98
N SER A 154 -10.14 0.46 15.93
CA SER A 154 -10.05 0.14 17.36
C SER A 154 -10.81 -1.15 17.68
N ILE A 155 -10.22 -2.06 18.46
CA ILE A 155 -10.94 -3.20 19.06
C ILE A 155 -11.53 -2.89 20.44
N MET A 156 -11.19 -1.74 21.02
CA MET A 156 -11.92 -1.22 22.19
C MET A 156 -13.21 -0.54 21.69
N PRO A 157 -14.39 -0.88 22.22
CA PRO A 157 -15.61 -0.13 21.94
C PRO A 157 -15.45 1.31 22.42
N GLN A 158 -15.38 2.24 21.46
CA GLN A 158 -15.60 3.65 21.76
C GLN A 158 -17.05 3.75 22.25
N PRO A 159 -17.35 4.35 23.42
CA PRO A 159 -18.73 4.64 23.78
C PRO A 159 -19.31 5.58 22.71
N ASP A 160 -20.53 5.30 22.24
CA ASP A 160 -21.17 6.06 21.16
C ASP A 160 -21.42 7.51 21.60
N ILE A 161 -20.45 8.39 21.33
CA ILE A 161 -20.62 9.84 21.41
C ILE A 161 -21.48 10.26 20.22
N VAL A 162 -22.79 10.05 20.38
CA VAL A 162 -23.83 10.63 19.52
C VAL A 162 -23.52 12.13 19.39
N PRO A 163 -23.28 12.65 18.17
CA PRO A 163 -23.01 14.07 18.00
C PRO A 163 -24.17 14.89 18.57
N PRO A 164 -23.92 15.93 19.38
CA PRO A 164 -24.99 16.72 19.97
C PRO A 164 -25.81 17.36 18.85
N ALA A 165 -27.08 16.97 18.73
CA ALA A 165 -27.97 17.49 17.70
C ALA A 165 -28.09 19.02 17.85
N CYS A 166 -27.76 19.75 16.78
CA CYS A 166 -27.85 21.20 16.77
C CYS A 166 -29.29 21.65 17.07
N PRO A 167 -29.55 22.48 18.11
CA PRO A 167 -30.89 22.92 18.43
C PRO A 167 -31.41 23.85 17.34
N SER A 168 -32.33 23.35 16.51
CA SER A 168 -33.00 24.11 15.45
C SER A 168 -33.98 25.13 16.04
N ASN A 169 -33.44 26.28 16.46
CA ASN A 169 -34.23 27.36 17.04
C ASN A 169 -35.04 28.11 15.97
N SER A 170 -36.19 27.55 15.56
CA SER A 170 -37.16 28.20 14.68
C SER A 170 -38.33 28.77 15.46
N THR A 171 -38.13 29.97 16.01
CA THR A 171 -39.20 30.80 16.59
C THR A 171 -40.23 31.15 15.51
N ARG A 172 -41.42 30.54 15.55
CA ARG A 172 -42.61 31.06 14.87
C ARG A 172 -43.85 30.83 15.72
N GLY A 173 -44.35 31.91 16.32
CA GLY A 173 -45.61 31.89 17.06
C GLY A 173 -46.78 31.62 16.12
N GLY A 174 -47.81 30.94 16.63
CA GLY A 174 -49.04 30.66 15.88
C GLY A 174 -50.21 31.52 16.32
N THR A 175 -51.01 31.96 15.36
CA THR A 175 -52.47 32.19 15.45
C THR A 175 -53.08 32.05 14.04
N PRO A 176 -54.39 31.73 13.89
CA PRO A 176 -54.81 30.94 12.71
C PRO A 176 -56.06 31.44 11.94
N VAL A 177 -56.34 30.75 10.82
CA VAL A 177 -57.61 30.68 10.03
C VAL A 177 -58.11 31.95 9.30
N ALA A 178 -58.21 31.85 7.97
CA ALA A 178 -59.24 32.48 7.12
C ALA A 178 -59.44 31.64 5.82
N ALA A 179 -60.61 31.75 5.18
CA ALA A 179 -61.12 30.80 4.16
C ALA A 179 -60.75 31.10 2.68
N ALA A 180 -61.19 30.21 1.78
CA ALA A 180 -61.05 30.21 0.30
C ALA A 180 -62.46 30.02 -0.35
N PRO A 181 -62.67 29.73 -1.67
CA PRO A 181 -61.83 29.75 -2.89
C PRO A 181 -62.34 30.91 -3.81
N PRO A 182 -62.48 30.89 -5.17
CA PRO A 182 -62.01 30.03 -6.30
C PRO A 182 -60.95 30.78 -7.17
N THR A 183 -60.62 30.55 -8.46
CA THR A 183 -61.23 29.81 -9.60
C THR A 183 -60.14 29.34 -10.61
N ALA A 184 -60.54 28.64 -11.69
CA ALA A 184 -59.70 28.13 -12.80
C ALA A 184 -60.04 28.84 -14.14
N PRO A 185 -59.38 28.57 -15.31
CA PRO A 185 -58.27 27.64 -15.65
C PRO A 185 -57.00 28.42 -16.12
N SER A 186 -55.96 27.90 -16.81
CA SER A 186 -55.74 26.70 -17.65
C SER A 186 -54.25 26.34 -17.81
N SER A 187 -53.93 25.13 -18.27
CA SER A 187 -52.57 24.65 -18.57
C SER A 187 -52.20 24.71 -20.05
N PRO A 188 -50.90 24.87 -20.38
CA PRO A 188 -50.28 24.23 -21.55
C PRO A 188 -49.28 23.14 -21.12
N SER A 189 -48.99 22.20 -22.04
CA SER A 189 -48.10 21.05 -21.81
C SER A 189 -46.61 21.39 -22.03
N PRO A 190 -45.66 20.62 -21.48
CA PRO A 190 -44.26 20.69 -21.89
C PRO A 190 -44.10 20.13 -23.32
N GLU A 191 -43.74 20.99 -24.27
CA GLU A 191 -43.50 20.57 -25.66
C GLU A 191 -42.10 19.94 -25.82
N SER A 192 -41.99 18.92 -26.66
CA SER A 192 -40.74 18.20 -26.90
C SER A 192 -39.88 18.91 -27.94
N LEU A 193 -38.64 19.25 -27.59
CA LEU A 193 -37.63 19.70 -28.54
C LEU A 193 -36.54 18.63 -28.72
N ALA A 194 -36.31 18.27 -29.97
CA ALA A 194 -35.36 17.26 -30.41
C ALA A 194 -33.90 17.75 -30.34
N PRO A 195 -32.90 16.85 -30.50
CA PRO A 195 -31.49 17.21 -30.31
C PRO A 195 -30.99 18.29 -31.27
N VAL A 196 -30.23 19.25 -30.73
CA VAL A 196 -29.47 20.22 -31.54
C VAL A 196 -28.29 19.49 -32.21
N PRO A 197 -28.11 19.56 -33.54
CA PRO A 197 -26.94 19.00 -34.20
C PRO A 197 -25.72 19.90 -33.93
N VAL A 198 -24.76 19.39 -33.16
CA VAL A 198 -23.47 20.07 -32.94
C VAL A 198 -22.55 19.80 -34.13
N THR A 199 -22.43 20.78 -35.03
CA THR A 199 -21.52 20.73 -36.17
C THR A 199 -20.07 20.65 -35.69
N ALA A 200 -19.35 19.59 -36.09
CA ALA A 200 -17.93 19.47 -35.80
C ALA A 200 -17.09 20.47 -36.64
N PRO A 201 -15.98 21.01 -36.10
CA PRO A 201 -15.05 21.81 -36.89
C PRO A 201 -14.33 20.96 -37.95
N PRO A 202 -13.94 21.55 -39.11
CA PRO A 202 -13.33 20.82 -40.21
C PRO A 202 -11.89 20.33 -39.91
N PRO A 203 -11.41 19.28 -40.59
CA PRO A 203 -10.04 18.79 -40.46
C PRO A 203 -9.03 19.77 -41.09
N ALA A 204 -7.80 19.77 -40.57
CA ALA A 204 -6.69 20.53 -41.11
C ALA A 204 -5.69 19.61 -41.84
N ASP A 205 -5.91 19.45 -43.14
CA ASP A 205 -4.93 18.96 -44.12
C ASP A 205 -3.93 20.08 -44.49
N SER A 206 -2.71 19.82 -44.97
CA SER A 206 -1.83 18.63 -44.86
C SER A 206 -0.45 19.03 -45.41
N ASN A 207 0.66 18.73 -44.72
CA ASN A 207 1.99 18.47 -45.34
C ASN A 207 3.05 18.18 -44.27
N GLY A 208 3.76 17.04 -44.41
CA GLY A 208 4.83 16.63 -43.48
C GLY A 208 5.25 15.18 -43.69
N SER A 209 5.99 14.91 -44.76
CA SER A 209 6.41 13.54 -45.13
C SER A 209 7.31 12.88 -44.07
N PRO A 210 7.24 11.55 -43.88
CA PRO A 210 7.72 10.91 -42.65
C PRO A 210 9.21 10.57 -42.65
N PRO A 211 9.92 10.75 -41.52
CA PRO A 211 11.23 10.14 -41.30
C PRO A 211 11.08 8.65 -40.93
N THR A 212 11.39 7.76 -41.86
CA THR A 212 11.52 6.32 -41.58
C THR A 212 12.73 6.05 -40.68
N SER A 213 12.54 5.42 -39.51
CA SER A 213 13.66 4.98 -38.66
C SER A 213 13.44 3.59 -38.05
N ASN A 214 13.96 2.61 -38.78
CA ASN A 214 14.32 1.23 -38.44
C ASN A 214 14.23 0.79 -36.95
N SER A 215 13.46 -0.28 -36.72
CA SER A 215 13.59 -1.12 -35.53
C SER A 215 14.83 -2.04 -35.62
N PRO A 216 15.66 -2.13 -34.56
CA PRO A 216 16.61 -3.22 -34.42
C PRO A 216 15.91 -4.45 -33.82
N ARG A 217 15.61 -5.45 -34.67
CA ARG A 217 15.51 -6.84 -34.18
C ARG A 217 16.93 -7.30 -33.80
N ILE A 218 17.17 -7.61 -32.54
CA ILE A 218 18.30 -8.46 -32.14
C ILE A 218 17.79 -9.90 -32.05
N GLY A 219 18.39 -10.78 -32.83
CA GLY A 219 18.05 -12.22 -32.88
C GLY A 219 18.96 -13.08 -31.99
N ASN A 220 18.58 -14.35 -31.83
CA ASN A 220 19.26 -15.33 -30.99
C ASN A 220 20.72 -15.61 -31.41
N ALA A 221 21.61 -15.84 -30.43
CA ALA A 221 22.79 -16.71 -30.54
C ALA A 221 23.29 -17.12 -29.14
N GLY A 222 23.79 -18.36 -28.99
CA GLY A 222 24.33 -18.92 -27.72
C GLY A 222 23.25 -19.30 -26.69
N LEU A 223 23.01 -20.55 -26.29
CA LEU A 223 23.68 -21.84 -26.52
C LEU A 223 25.06 -22.00 -25.87
N LEU A 224 25.10 -22.85 -24.82
CA LEU A 224 26.26 -23.36 -24.06
C LEU A 224 27.13 -22.34 -23.30
N ASP A 225 27.05 -22.39 -21.96
CA ASP A 225 28.18 -22.93 -21.19
C ASP A 225 27.67 -23.64 -19.92
N PHE A 226 28.26 -24.79 -19.58
CA PHE A 226 27.93 -25.61 -18.42
C PHE A 226 29.23 -26.17 -17.80
N GLY A 227 29.83 -25.39 -16.88
CA GLY A 227 30.75 -25.94 -15.88
C GLY A 227 32.17 -25.38 -15.84
N VAL A 228 32.35 -24.21 -15.22
CA VAL A 228 33.64 -23.79 -14.63
C VAL A 228 33.44 -23.34 -13.17
N THR A 229 33.22 -24.30 -12.26
CA THR A 229 33.29 -24.04 -10.80
C THR A 229 33.75 -25.24 -9.97
N ILE A 230 34.26 -26.30 -10.61
CA ILE A 230 34.87 -27.46 -9.93
C ILE A 230 36.33 -27.60 -10.39
N PHE A 231 37.18 -26.64 -9.99
CA PHE A 231 38.65 -26.78 -10.11
C PHE A 231 39.48 -25.98 -9.08
N MET A 232 38.84 -25.37 -8.07
CA MET A 232 39.51 -24.56 -7.03
C MET A 232 39.27 -25.10 -5.61
N VAL A 233 39.20 -26.44 -5.47
CA VAL A 233 39.06 -27.15 -4.19
C VAL A 233 40.17 -28.21 -3.96
N PHE A 234 40.95 -28.55 -4.99
CA PHE A 234 42.00 -29.58 -4.93
C PHE A 234 43.44 -29.00 -4.95
N LEU A 235 43.70 -27.95 -4.16
CA LEU A 235 45.06 -27.42 -3.98
C LEU A 235 45.43 -27.02 -2.53
N PHE A 236 44.62 -27.41 -1.54
CA PHE A 236 44.89 -27.20 -0.11
C PHE A 236 44.47 -28.41 0.74
N ILE A 237 44.99 -29.58 0.38
CA ILE A 237 45.11 -30.79 1.22
C ILE A 237 46.51 -31.35 1.00
#